data_AF-S4PPA7-F1
#
_entry.id   AF-S4PPA7-F1
#
_cell.length_a   1.000
_cell.length_b   1.000
_cell.length_c   1.000
_cell.angle_alpha   90.00
_cell.angle_beta   90.00
_cell.angle_gamma   90.00
#
_symmetry.space_group_name_H-M   'P 1'
#
loop_
_entity.id
_entity.type
_entity.pdbx_description
1 polymer ?
#
loop_
_entity_poly.entity_id
_entity_poly.type
_entity_poly.pdbx_seq_one_letter_code
_entity_poly.pdbx_strand_id
1 'polypeptide(L)'
;MVDELDILAPLYQCCILTTSTWQNLEMISGGSLTETIKKLGALRGQRLATDDHFKAVERRLLKVYATIQYCIGKHGRSKVFKNGLF
;
A
#
# COMPACT_ATOMS: atom_id res chain seq x y z
N MET A 1 -9.36 -13.32 -7.68
CA MET A 1 -8.47 -12.28 -8.21
C MET A 1 -7.05 -12.55 -7.75
N VAL A 2 -6.10 -12.59 -8.68
CA VAL A 2 -4.68 -12.80 -8.39
C VAL A 2 -4.03 -11.46 -8.00
N ASP A 3 -2.97 -11.51 -7.20
CA ASP A 3 -2.14 -10.33 -6.94
C ASP A 3 -0.78 -10.54 -7.59
N GLU A 4 -0.47 -9.71 -8.58
CA GLU A 4 0.78 -9.77 -9.33
C GLU A 4 1.92 -9.17 -8.50
N LEU A 5 2.73 -10.03 -7.88
CA LEU A 5 3.85 -9.61 -7.03
C LEU A 5 4.97 -8.93 -7.83
N ASP A 6 5.10 -9.22 -9.11
CA ASP A 6 6.12 -8.63 -9.99
C ASP A 6 5.93 -7.12 -10.16
N ILE A 7 4.72 -6.59 -9.95
CA ILE A 7 4.47 -5.14 -9.88
C ILE A 7 5.28 -4.50 -8.72
N LEU A 8 5.50 -5.25 -7.65
CA LEU A 8 6.22 -4.79 -6.46
C LEU A 8 7.75 -4.94 -6.60
N ALA A 9 8.25 -5.44 -7.75
CA ALA A 9 9.67 -5.62 -8.02
C ALA A 9 10.55 -4.41 -7.70
N PRO A 10 10.19 -3.18 -8.11
CA PRO A 10 11.00 -2.01 -7.78
C PRO A 10 11.18 -1.82 -6.27
N LEU A 11 10.18 -2.18 -5.47
CA LEU A 11 10.24 -2.01 -4.01
C LEU A 11 11.12 -3.09 -3.35
N TYR A 12 10.96 -4.37 -3.69
CA TYR A 12 11.78 -5.43 -3.06
C TYR A 12 13.19 -5.54 -3.63
N GLN A 13 13.44 -4.98 -4.83
CA GLN A 13 14.77 -4.91 -5.44
C GLN A 13 15.56 -3.70 -4.93
N CYS A 14 14.97 -2.50 -4.95
CA CYS A 14 15.66 -1.29 -4.53
C CYS A 14 15.63 -1.08 -3.01
N CYS A 15 14.56 -1.54 -2.34
CA CYS A 15 14.31 -1.32 -0.92
C CYS A 15 14.40 0.15 -0.48
N ILE A 16 13.81 1.06 -1.27
CA ILE A 16 13.73 2.50 -0.99
C ILE A 16 12.27 2.95 -1.09
N LEU A 17 11.82 3.75 -0.12
CA LEU A 17 10.51 4.38 -0.08
C LEU A 17 10.61 5.76 0.56
N THR A 18 9.75 6.70 0.19
CA THR A 18 9.70 7.98 0.89
C THR A 18 9.02 7.83 2.26
N THR A 19 9.48 8.62 3.24
CA THR A 19 8.85 8.66 4.58
C THR A 19 7.38 9.06 4.50
N SER A 20 7.03 10.01 3.63
CA SER A 20 5.65 10.46 3.44
C SER A 20 4.75 9.37 2.86
N THR A 21 5.25 8.57 1.91
CA THR A 21 4.47 7.43 1.39
C THR A 21 4.25 6.39 2.49
N TRP A 22 5.26 6.10 3.33
CA TRP A 22 5.07 5.20 4.47
C TRP A 22 3.99 5.69 5.43
N GLN A 23 4.01 6.97 5.81
CA GLN A 23 2.99 7.57 6.68
C GLN A 23 1.59 7.51 6.07
N ASN A 24 1.47 7.79 4.78
CA ASN A 24 0.18 7.69 4.08
C ASN A 24 -0.34 6.24 4.05
N LEU A 25 0.56 5.26 3.84
CA LEU A 25 0.19 3.85 3.91
C LEU A 25 -0.29 3.49 5.32
N GLU A 26 0.40 3.92 6.38
CA GLU A 26 -0.05 3.68 7.76
C GLU A 26 -1.43 4.28 8.05
N MET A 27 -1.69 5.49 7.56
CA MET A 27 -2.97 6.20 7.73
C MET A 27 -4.17 5.48 7.09
N ILE A 28 -3.96 4.78 5.98
CA ILE A 28 -5.03 4.06 5.26
C ILE A 28 -5.16 2.58 5.63
N SER A 29 -4.39 2.13 6.63
CA SER A 29 -4.43 0.77 7.16
C SER A 29 -5.79 0.45 7.82
N GLY A 30 -6.05 -0.86 8.03
CA GLY A 30 -7.21 -1.31 8.80
C GLY A 30 -8.57 -1.12 8.11
N GLY A 31 -8.62 -1.07 6.77
CA GLY A 31 -9.88 -0.94 6.03
C GLY A 31 -10.33 0.50 5.75
N SER A 32 -9.62 1.50 6.28
CA SER A 32 -9.93 2.92 6.09
C SER A 32 -10.00 3.31 4.60
N LEU A 33 -9.12 2.75 3.76
CA LEU A 33 -9.15 2.95 2.31
C LEU A 33 -10.46 2.45 1.68
N THR A 34 -10.82 1.19 1.96
CA THR A 34 -12.05 0.58 1.43
C THR A 34 -13.28 1.37 1.86
N GLU A 35 -13.38 1.74 3.14
CA GLU A 35 -14.51 2.54 3.64
C GLU A 35 -14.60 3.91 2.97
N THR A 36 -13.46 4.58 2.81
CA THR A 36 -13.39 5.90 2.16
C THR A 36 -13.87 5.81 0.71
N ILE A 37 -13.40 4.83 -0.06
CA ILE A 37 -13.81 4.65 -1.46
C ILE A 37 -15.32 4.31 -1.54
N LYS A 38 -15.83 3.46 -0.65
CA LYS A 38 -17.27 3.12 -0.61
C LYS A 38 -18.13 4.35 -0.31
N LYS A 39 -17.74 5.18 0.66
CA LYS A 39 -18.43 6.45 0.98
C LYS A 39 -18.41 7.41 -0.19
N LEU A 40 -17.27 7.58 -0.86
CA LEU A 40 -17.15 8.44 -2.05
C LEU A 40 -18.02 7.96 -3.22
N GLY A 41 -18.09 6.64 -3.44
CA GLY A 41 -19.00 6.05 -4.43
C GLY A 41 -20.47 6.33 -4.09
N ALA A 42 -20.86 6.12 -2.83
CA ALA A 42 -22.22 6.35 -2.36
C ALA A 42 -22.66 7.82 -2.55
N LEU A 43 -21.78 8.79 -2.26
CA LEU A 43 -22.03 10.22 -2.49
C LEU A 43 -22.33 10.55 -3.96
N ARG A 44 -21.82 9.76 -4.90
CA ARG A 44 -22.06 9.91 -6.34
C ARG A 44 -23.15 8.97 -6.88
N GLY A 45 -23.80 8.19 -6.01
CA GLY A 45 -24.76 7.16 -6.43
C GLY A 45 -24.14 6.04 -7.28
N GLN A 46 -22.83 5.80 -7.13
CA GLN A 46 -22.08 4.86 -7.97
C GLN A 46 -21.38 3.77 -7.14
N ARG A 47 -21.34 2.56 -7.68
CA ARG A 47 -20.46 1.50 -7.19
C ARG A 47 -19.14 1.54 -7.95
N LEU A 48 -18.08 2.02 -7.30
CA LEU A 48 -16.77 2.19 -7.93
C LEU A 48 -16.03 0.86 -8.18
N ALA A 49 -16.31 -0.18 -7.39
CA ALA A 49 -15.70 -1.50 -7.54
C ALA A 49 -16.56 -2.61 -6.90
N THR A 50 -16.26 -3.87 -7.24
CA THR A 50 -16.89 -5.04 -6.58
C THR A 50 -16.27 -5.30 -5.20
N ASP A 51 -16.96 -6.04 -4.34
CA ASP A 51 -16.42 -6.39 -3.01
C ASP A 51 -15.14 -7.24 -3.08
N ASP A 52 -14.96 -8.02 -4.15
CA ASP A 52 -13.73 -8.76 -4.39
C ASP A 52 -12.54 -7.84 -4.68
N HIS A 53 -12.76 -6.71 -5.37
CA HIS A 53 -11.71 -5.70 -5.57
C HIS A 53 -11.33 -5.03 -4.25
N PHE A 54 -12.31 -4.68 -3.40
CA PHE A 54 -12.03 -4.09 -2.09
C PHE A 54 -11.22 -5.04 -1.20
N LYS A 55 -11.62 -6.31 -1.12
CA LYS A 55 -10.84 -7.35 -0.42
C LYS A 55 -9.43 -7.52 -1.00
N ALA A 56 -9.29 -7.42 -2.33
CA ALA A 56 -7.99 -7.50 -2.98
C ALA A 56 -7.08 -6.31 -2.63
N VAL A 57 -7.61 -5.09 -2.55
CA VAL A 57 -6.85 -3.91 -2.16
C VAL A 57 -6.30 -4.06 -0.73
N GLU A 58 -7.13 -4.47 0.23
CA GLU A 58 -6.68 -4.69 1.61
C GLU A 58 -5.59 -5.77 1.68
N ARG A 59 -5.77 -6.89 0.96
CA ARG A 59 -4.76 -7.96 0.88
C ARG A 59 -3.46 -7.49 0.23
N ARG A 60 -3.53 -6.65 -0.80
CA ARG A 60 -2.34 -6.08 -1.48
C ARG A 60 -1.61 -5.11 -0.58
N LEU A 61 -2.32 -4.30 0.21
CA LEU A 61 -1.72 -3.41 1.19
C LEU A 61 -0.88 -4.20 2.22
N LEU A 62 -1.38 -5.35 2.69
CA LEU A 62 -0.60 -6.23 3.57
C LEU A 62 0.69 -6.74 2.93
N LYS A 63 0.67 -7.06 1.63
CA LYS A 63 1.87 -7.49 0.88
C LYS A 63 2.88 -6.36 0.73
N VAL A 64 2.42 -5.13 0.55
CA VAL A 64 3.26 -3.93 0.55
C VAL A 64 3.93 -3.76 1.93
N TYR A 65 3.19 -3.87 3.04
CA TYR A 65 3.79 -3.82 4.38
C TYR A 65 4.81 -4.93 4.61
N ALA A 66 4.48 -6.17 4.25
CA ALA A 66 5.39 -7.31 4.39
C ALA A 66 6.70 -7.07 3.63
N THR A 67 6.63 -6.52 2.42
CA THR A 67 7.80 -6.19 1.61
C THR A 67 8.66 -5.10 2.24
N ILE A 68 8.03 -4.07 2.80
CA ILE A 68 8.74 -2.99 3.49
C ILE A 68 9.41 -3.51 4.76
N GLN A 69 8.73 -4.36 5.53
CA GLN A 69 9.33 -5.01 6.72
C GLN A 69 10.50 -5.90 6.35
N TYR A 70 10.41 -6.67 5.25
CA TYR A 70 11.53 -7.42 4.70
C TYR A 70 12.71 -6.51 4.36
N CYS A 71 12.47 -5.40 3.66
CA CYS A 71 13.51 -4.42 3.34
C CYS A 71 14.14 -3.79 4.59
N ILE A 72 13.34 -3.44 5.61
CA ILE A 72 13.82 -2.91 6.89
C ILE A 72 14.70 -3.96 7.59
N GLY A 73 14.28 -5.22 7.63
CA GLY A 73 15.07 -6.30 8.22
C GLY A 73 16.40 -6.52 7.50
N LYS A 74 16.43 -6.36 6.18
CA LYS A 74 17.63 -6.57 5.36
C LYS A 74 18.62 -5.40 5.36
N HIS A 75 18.12 -4.16 5.34
CA HIS A 75 18.94 -2.96 5.11
C HIS A 75 18.92 -1.95 6.26
N GLY A 76 18.00 -2.09 7.21
CA GLY A 76 17.77 -1.13 8.30
C GLY A 76 16.87 0.03 7.89
N ARG A 77 16.10 0.53 8.87
CA ARG A 77 15.05 1.54 8.65
C ARG A 77 15.54 2.84 7.98
N SER A 78 16.73 3.32 8.33
CA SER A 78 17.31 4.56 7.80
C SER A 78 17.78 4.48 6.34
N LYS A 79 18.04 3.27 5.83
CA LYS A 79 18.38 3.07 4.41
C LYS A 79 17.15 2.94 3.54
N VAL A 80 16.08 2.36 4.10
CA VAL A 80 14.81 2.15 3.40
C VAL A 80 14.00 3.44 3.26
N PHE A 81 13.86 4.22 4.34
CA PHE A 81 13.08 5.46 4.28
C PHE A 81 13.93 6.67 3.92
N LYS A 82 13.51 7.40 2.88
CA LYS A 82 14.12 8.65 2.43
C LYS A 82 13.15 9.81 2.59
N ASN A 83 13.61 10.94 3.10
CA ASN A 83 12.86 12.19 2.96
C ASN A 83 13.04 12.64 1.51
N GLY A 84 11.96 12.98 0.80
CA GLY A 84 11.89 13.13 -0.67
C GLY A 84 12.81 14.19 -1.28
N LEU A 85 14.11 13.93 -1.24
CA LEU A 85 15.19 14.70 -1.82
C LEU A 85 16.03 13.71 -2.63
N PHE A 86 15.72 13.66 -3.93
CA PHE A 86 16.79 13.57 -4.91
C PHE A 86 17.50 14.92 -4.95
#